data_AF-A0A2H6H0E5-F1
#
_entry.id   AF-A0A2H6H0E5-F1
#
_cell.length_a   1.000
_cell.length_b   1.000
_cell.length_c   1.000
_cell.angle_alpha   90.00
_cell.angle_beta   90.00
_cell.angle_gamma   90.00
#
_symmetry.space_group_name_H-M   'P 1'
#
loop_
_entity.id
_entity.type
_entity.pdbx_description
1 polymer ?
#
loop_
_entity_poly.entity_id
_entity_poly.type
_entity_poly.pdbx_seq_one_letter_code
_entity_poly.pdbx_strand_id
1 'polypeptide(L)'
;MYMKKKKRWPRDEVLYNKIQETEFIHFFEFVRCISLLMPKKMRNNIICLLIWHKFPSLSARRARSLLLFLQRFKIININIPCFKTLCNYRAEPLMQGVLGNLIEESSKPLKEVEHDFATDSTGIRTKLFSTWYSLRIKKKILKRDHMTSSPH
;
A
#
# COMPACT_ATOMS: atom_id res chain seq x y z
N MET A 1 -7.16 38.41 12.44
CA MET A 1 -5.97 37.55 12.26
C MET A 1 -5.80 37.24 10.78
N TYR A 2 -4.78 37.81 10.11
CA TYR A 2 -4.48 37.52 8.71
C TYR A 2 -3.83 36.13 8.62
N MET A 3 -4.55 35.14 8.06
CA MET A 3 -3.96 33.83 7.76
C MET A 3 -2.97 33.98 6.60
N LYS A 4 -1.65 33.89 6.88
CA LYS A 4 -0.63 33.78 5.84
C LYS A 4 -0.97 32.60 4.93
N LYS A 5 -1.27 32.87 3.65
CA LYS A 5 -1.47 31.84 2.63
C LYS A 5 -0.20 30.98 2.57
N LYS A 6 -0.34 29.69 2.83
CA LYS A 6 0.78 28.74 2.73
C LYS A 6 1.31 28.74 1.30
N LYS A 7 2.63 28.84 1.14
CA LYS A 7 3.33 28.69 -0.14
C LYS A 7 3.01 27.30 -0.67
N ARG A 8 2.35 27.21 -1.83
CA ARG A 8 2.06 25.94 -2.51
C ARG A 8 2.97 25.86 -3.71
N TRP A 9 3.70 24.76 -3.82
CA TRP A 9 4.46 24.43 -5.01
C TRP A 9 3.48 23.87 -6.06
N PRO A 10 3.55 24.30 -7.32
CA PRO A 10 2.71 23.73 -8.36
C PRO A 10 3.07 22.25 -8.52
N ARG A 11 2.08 21.38 -8.37
CA ARG A 11 2.21 19.95 -8.66
C ARG A 11 1.96 19.75 -10.14
N ASP A 12 2.79 18.95 -10.79
CA ASP A 12 2.48 18.43 -12.12
C ASP A 12 1.38 17.37 -11.99
N GLU A 13 0.12 17.81 -12.10
CA GLU A 13 -1.06 16.93 -12.01
C GLU A 13 -1.09 15.87 -13.12
N VAL A 14 -0.54 16.18 -14.31
CA VAL A 14 -0.51 15.25 -15.44
C VAL A 14 0.43 14.09 -15.14
N LEU A 15 1.65 14.41 -14.69
CA LEU A 15 2.63 13.40 -14.28
C LEU A 15 2.13 12.58 -13.08
N TYR A 16 1.56 13.25 -12.09
CA TYR A 16 1.02 12.62 -10.89
C TYR A 16 -0.06 11.58 -11.22
N ASN A 17 -1.08 11.96 -11.99
CA ASN A 17 -2.16 11.05 -12.38
C ASN A 17 -1.62 9.86 -13.20
N LYS A 18 -0.69 10.12 -14.13
CA LYS A 18 -0.05 9.07 -14.93
C LYS A 18 0.69 8.05 -14.06
N ILE A 19 1.39 8.50 -13.02
CA ILE A 19 2.08 7.60 -12.06
C ILE A 19 1.05 6.79 -11.28
N GLN A 20 -0.03 7.40 -10.79
CA GLN A 20 -1.08 6.66 -10.07
C GLN A 20 -1.77 5.60 -10.93
N GLU A 21 -2.06 5.90 -12.20
CA GLU A 21 -2.66 4.95 -13.15
C GLU A 21 -1.74 3.77 -13.47
N THR A 22 -0.43 3.99 -13.49
CA THR A 22 0.57 2.97 -13.84
C THR A 22 1.14 2.22 -12.63
N GLU A 23 0.87 2.68 -11.41
CA GLU A 23 1.42 2.14 -10.16
C GLU A 23 1.21 0.62 -10.04
N PHE A 24 0.03 0.14 -10.43
CA PHE A 24 -0.31 -1.27 -10.35
C PHE A 24 0.52 -2.13 -11.32
N ILE A 25 0.76 -1.61 -12.53
CA ILE A 25 1.54 -2.28 -13.57
C ILE A 25 2.99 -2.41 -13.10
N HIS A 26 3.58 -1.29 -12.67
CA HIS A 26 4.94 -1.26 -12.16
C HIS A 26 5.15 -2.16 -10.94
N PHE A 27 4.15 -2.24 -10.06
CA PHE A 27 4.20 -3.18 -8.93
C PHE A 27 4.33 -4.64 -9.40
N PHE A 28 3.58 -5.07 -10.40
CA PHE A 28 3.67 -6.44 -10.90
C PHE A 28 4.93 -6.70 -11.73
N GLU A 29 5.46 -5.68 -12.42
CA GLU A 29 6.79 -5.74 -13.05
C GLU A 29 7.87 -5.97 -11.99
N PHE A 30 7.82 -5.23 -10.89
CA PHE A 30 8.72 -5.40 -9.75
C PHE A 30 8.62 -6.81 -9.15
N VAL A 31 7.40 -7.29 -8.88
CA VAL A 31 7.17 -8.66 -8.38
C VAL A 31 7.78 -9.71 -9.33
N ARG A 32 7.67 -9.51 -10.64
CA ARG A 32 8.28 -10.40 -11.65
C ARG A 32 9.80 -10.38 -11.57
N CYS A 33 10.42 -9.21 -11.41
CA CYS A 33 11.88 -9.09 -11.24
C CYS A 33 12.36 -9.81 -9.97
N ILE A 34 11.69 -9.59 -8.83
CA ILE A 34 12.01 -10.28 -7.57
C ILE A 34 11.88 -11.81 -7.71
N SER A 35 10.89 -12.29 -8.45
CA SER A 35 10.73 -13.72 -8.74
C SER A 35 11.95 -14.35 -9.43
N LEU A 36 12.66 -13.59 -10.26
CA LEU A 36 13.85 -14.07 -10.96
C LEU A 36 15.10 -14.05 -10.07
N LEU A 37 15.19 -13.08 -9.15
CA LEU A 37 16.35 -12.89 -8.28
C LEU A 37 16.33 -13.76 -7.02
N MET A 38 15.16 -14.23 -6.59
CA MET A 38 15.02 -14.95 -5.32
C MET A 38 15.29 -16.46 -5.42
N PRO A 39 15.88 -17.08 -4.37
CA PRO A 39 16.06 -18.52 -4.30
C PRO A 39 14.74 -19.29 -4.42
N LYS A 40 14.72 -20.37 -5.21
CA LYS A 40 13.52 -21.19 -5.49
C LYS A 40 12.76 -21.60 -4.23
N LYS A 41 13.46 -21.90 -3.13
CA LYS A 41 12.87 -22.40 -1.87
C LYS A 41 11.96 -21.37 -1.18
N MET A 42 12.30 -20.08 -1.22
CA MET A 42 11.54 -19.03 -0.52
C MET A 42 10.75 -18.12 -1.44
N ARG A 43 11.06 -18.12 -2.74
CA ARG A 43 10.44 -17.29 -3.78
C ARG A 43 8.92 -17.24 -3.70
N ASN A 44 8.27 -18.41 -3.62
CA ASN A 44 6.80 -18.48 -3.64
C ASN A 44 6.19 -17.77 -2.43
N ASN A 45 6.75 -17.97 -1.24
CA ASN A 45 6.25 -17.35 -0.01
C ASN A 45 6.48 -15.84 -0.03
N ILE A 46 7.68 -15.39 -0.42
CA ILE A 46 8.03 -13.97 -0.52
C ILE A 46 7.08 -13.25 -1.49
N ILE A 47 6.87 -13.79 -2.69
CA ILE A 47 5.97 -13.17 -3.69
C ILE A 47 4.53 -13.11 -3.16
N CYS A 48 4.03 -14.21 -2.58
CA CYS A 48 2.69 -14.22 -2.00
C CYS A 48 2.53 -13.15 -0.92
N LEU A 49 3.53 -12.98 -0.06
CA LEU A 49 3.53 -12.01 1.03
C LEU A 49 3.67 -10.58 0.53
N LEU A 50 4.49 -10.31 -0.48
CA LEU A 50 4.61 -8.99 -1.12
C LEU A 50 3.28 -8.55 -1.74
N ILE A 51 2.63 -9.45 -2.49
CA ILE A 51 1.32 -9.16 -3.09
C ILE A 51 0.29 -8.91 -1.99
N TRP A 52 0.25 -9.74 -0.94
CA TRP A 52 -0.69 -9.50 0.17
C TRP A 52 -0.38 -8.18 0.90
N HIS A 53 0.90 -7.82 1.07
CA HIS A 53 1.29 -6.58 1.73
C HIS A 53 0.76 -5.33 1.00
N LYS A 54 0.67 -5.37 -0.34
CA LYS A 54 0.07 -4.30 -1.14
C LYS A 54 -1.42 -4.06 -0.82
N PHE A 55 -2.13 -5.08 -0.34
CA PHE A 55 -3.57 -5.02 -0.01
C PHE A 55 -3.82 -5.32 1.48
N PRO A 56 -3.43 -4.42 2.39
CA PRO A 56 -3.45 -4.67 3.83
C PRO A 56 -4.86 -4.87 4.41
N SER A 57 -5.91 -4.42 3.69
CA SER A 57 -7.31 -4.59 4.08
C SER A 57 -7.84 -6.02 3.88
N LEU A 58 -7.12 -6.87 3.15
CA LEU A 58 -7.53 -8.25 2.90
C LEU A 58 -7.20 -9.16 4.09
N SER A 59 -8.19 -9.93 4.52
CA SER A 59 -7.95 -11.07 5.41
C SER A 59 -7.11 -12.14 4.73
N ALA A 60 -6.43 -13.00 5.50
CA ALA A 60 -5.56 -14.05 4.95
C ALA A 60 -6.25 -14.95 3.92
N ARG A 61 -7.54 -15.28 4.14
CA ARG A 61 -8.32 -16.10 3.21
C ARG A 61 -8.63 -15.34 1.92
N ARG A 62 -9.01 -14.06 2.00
CA ARG A 62 -9.28 -13.22 0.83
C ARG A 62 -8.01 -12.93 0.03
N ALA A 63 -6.89 -12.69 0.71
CA ALA A 63 -5.59 -12.55 0.09
C ALA A 63 -5.18 -13.82 -0.67
N ARG A 64 -5.40 -15.00 -0.09
CA ARG A 64 -5.19 -16.27 -0.82
C ARG A 64 -6.10 -16.40 -2.04
N SER A 65 -7.37 -16.00 -1.94
CA SER A 65 -8.28 -15.99 -3.09
C SER A 65 -7.78 -15.09 -4.21
N LEU A 66 -7.29 -13.90 -3.87
CA LEU A 66 -6.65 -12.98 -4.82
C LEU A 66 -5.42 -13.62 -5.48
N LEU A 67 -4.54 -14.25 -4.71
CA LEU A 67 -3.37 -14.93 -5.26
C LEU A 67 -3.76 -16.02 -6.27
N LEU A 68 -4.77 -16.84 -5.94
CA LEU A 68 -5.28 -17.87 -6.84
C LEU A 68 -5.88 -17.28 -8.12
N PHE A 69 -6.58 -16.15 -8.00
CA PHE A 69 -7.07 -15.41 -9.15
C PHE A 69 -5.90 -14.97 -10.06
N LEU A 70 -4.87 -14.34 -9.49
CA LEU A 70 -3.69 -13.91 -10.25
C LEU A 70 -2.97 -15.09 -10.93
N GLN A 71 -2.87 -16.24 -10.26
CA GLN A 71 -2.30 -17.45 -10.84
C GLN A 71 -3.14 -17.99 -11.99
N ARG A 72 -4.48 -18.01 -11.85
CA ARG A 72 -5.41 -18.46 -12.88
C ARG A 72 -5.29 -17.63 -14.17
N PHE A 73 -5.07 -16.32 -14.03
CA PHE A 73 -4.84 -15.41 -15.16
C PHE A 73 -3.36 -15.36 -15.61
N LYS A 74 -2.50 -16.24 -15.09
CA LYS A 74 -1.07 -16.33 -15.43
C LYS A 74 -0.30 -15.03 -15.20
N ILE A 75 -0.79 -14.15 -14.33
CA ILE A 75 -0.08 -12.94 -13.89
C ILE A 75 1.11 -13.35 -13.02
N ILE A 76 0.93 -14.39 -12.20
CA ILE A 76 2.00 -15.01 -11.40
C ILE A 76 2.10 -16.51 -11.69
N ASN A 77 3.32 -17.04 -11.71
CA ASN A 77 3.58 -18.46 -11.93
C ASN A 77 4.35 -19.07 -10.74
N ILE A 78 3.65 -19.21 -9.61
CA ILE A 78 4.20 -19.74 -8.36
C ILE A 78 3.22 -20.70 -7.71
N ASN A 79 3.71 -21.58 -6.85
CA ASN A 79 2.84 -22.41 -6.03
C ASN A 79 2.29 -21.61 -4.84
N ILE A 80 0.97 -21.56 -4.67
CA ILE A 80 0.33 -20.75 -3.62
C ILE A 80 0.05 -21.63 -2.40
N PRO A 81 0.74 -21.40 -1.27
CA PRO A 81 0.52 -22.19 -0.06
C PRO A 81 -0.87 -21.91 0.56
N CYS A 82 -1.24 -22.73 1.55
CA CYS A 82 -2.47 -22.50 2.29
C CYS A 82 -2.38 -21.22 3.15
N PHE A 83 -3.53 -20.67 3.53
CA PHE A 83 -3.56 -19.39 4.26
C PHE A 83 -2.83 -19.49 5.62
N LYS A 84 -2.86 -20.66 6.28
CA LYS A 84 -2.17 -20.89 7.56
C LYS A 84 -0.66 -20.75 7.39
N THR A 85 -0.10 -21.39 6.36
CA THR A 85 1.33 -21.27 6.02
C THR A 85 1.70 -19.82 5.73
N LEU A 86 0.90 -19.08 4.95
CA LEU A 86 1.14 -17.65 4.69
C LEU A 86 1.14 -16.83 5.99
N CYS A 87 0.18 -17.06 6.88
CA CYS A 87 0.14 -16.37 8.17
C CYS A 87 1.39 -16.67 9.02
N ASN A 88 1.85 -17.93 9.05
CA ASN A 88 3.04 -18.31 9.79
C ASN A 88 4.28 -17.58 9.27
N TYR A 89 4.53 -17.59 7.96
CA TYR A 89 5.65 -16.84 7.37
C TYR A 89 5.51 -15.33 7.54
N ARG A 90 4.28 -14.79 7.54
CA ARG A 90 4.06 -13.36 7.80
C ARG A 90 4.41 -12.96 9.24
N ALA A 91 4.17 -13.86 10.20
CA ALA A 91 4.48 -13.66 11.60
C ALA A 91 5.96 -13.90 11.94
N GLU A 92 6.69 -14.59 11.06
CA GLU A 92 8.10 -14.90 11.25
C GLU A 92 8.97 -13.63 11.19
N PRO A 93 9.77 -13.30 12.22
CA PRO A 93 10.57 -12.07 12.26
C PRO A 93 11.58 -11.96 11.12
N LEU A 94 12.23 -13.08 10.75
CA LEU A 94 13.18 -13.11 9.64
C LEU A 94 12.53 -12.71 8.32
N MET A 95 11.32 -13.20 8.08
CA MET A 95 10.55 -12.86 6.88
C MET A 95 10.11 -11.40 6.86
N GLN A 96 9.77 -10.82 8.02
CA GLN A 96 9.47 -9.40 8.12
C GLN A 96 10.69 -8.55 7.76
N GLY A 97 11.89 -8.94 8.21
CA GLY A 97 13.14 -8.31 7.82
C GLY A 97 13.39 -8.38 6.32
N VAL A 98 13.20 -9.57 5.70
CA VAL A 98 13.35 -9.74 4.24
C VAL A 98 12.37 -8.86 3.47
N LEU A 99 11.09 -8.82 3.87
CA LEU A 99 10.09 -7.97 3.22
C LEU A 99 10.41 -6.47 3.40
N GLY A 100 10.87 -6.07 4.59
CA GLY A 100 11.31 -4.71 4.87
C GLY A 100 12.45 -4.28 3.95
N ASN A 101 13.49 -5.11 3.86
CA ASN A 101 14.64 -4.85 2.98
C ASN A 101 14.21 -4.77 1.51
N LEU A 102 13.30 -5.64 1.05
CA LEU A 102 12.79 -5.57 -0.33
C LEU A 102 12.03 -4.27 -0.60
N ILE A 103 11.22 -3.82 0.36
CA ILE A 103 10.52 -2.54 0.27
C ILE A 103 11.52 -1.38 0.25
N GLU A 104 12.54 -1.41 1.10
CA GLU A 104 13.60 -0.39 1.15
C GLU A 104 14.42 -0.35 -0.14
N GLU A 105 14.91 -1.49 -0.63
CA GLU A 105 15.66 -1.56 -1.89
C GLU A 105 14.83 -1.07 -3.08
N SER A 106 13.54 -1.43 -3.12
CA SER A 106 12.64 -0.99 -4.19
C SER A 106 12.28 0.49 -4.13
N SER A 107 12.41 1.14 -2.96
CA SER A 107 12.18 2.57 -2.81
C SER A 107 13.43 3.42 -3.08
N LYS A 108 14.64 2.84 -3.11
CA LYS A 108 15.87 3.59 -3.41
C LYS A 108 15.82 4.42 -4.71
N PRO A 109 15.29 3.91 -5.85
CA PRO A 109 15.16 4.72 -7.05
C PRO A 109 14.23 5.92 -6.87
N LEU A 110 13.24 5.82 -5.97
CA LEU A 110 12.33 6.93 -5.68
C LEU A 110 13.06 8.07 -4.96
N LYS A 111 14.07 7.78 -4.14
CA LYS A 111 14.86 8.80 -3.43
C LYS A 111 15.50 9.83 -4.39
N GLU A 112 15.97 9.36 -5.55
CA GLU A 112 16.59 10.21 -6.58
C GLU A 112 15.56 11.13 -7.28
N VAL A 113 14.27 10.78 -7.22
CA VAL A 113 13.15 11.51 -7.85
C VAL A 113 12.32 12.30 -6.84
N GLU A 114 12.40 11.95 -5.55
CA GLU A 114 11.63 12.52 -4.44
C GLU A 114 11.99 13.98 -4.12
N HIS A 115 13.07 14.53 -4.68
CA HIS A 115 13.42 15.96 -4.55
C HIS A 115 12.28 16.89 -5.00
N ASP A 116 11.50 16.47 -5.99
CA ASP A 116 10.41 17.27 -6.57
C ASP A 116 9.01 16.72 -6.24
N PHE A 117 8.92 15.64 -5.46
CA PHE A 117 7.64 14.98 -5.19
C PHE A 117 6.91 15.66 -4.02
N ALA A 118 5.89 16.46 -4.35
CA ALA A 118 5.00 17.06 -3.36
C ALA A 118 4.21 15.96 -2.62
N THR A 119 4.71 15.53 -1.45
CA THR A 119 4.06 14.57 -0.56
C THR A 119 2.60 14.95 -0.40
N ASP A 120 1.70 14.09 -0.87
CA ASP A 120 0.30 14.45 -0.89
C ASP A 120 -0.29 14.52 0.53
N SER A 121 -1.39 15.25 0.64
CA SER A 121 -2.22 15.28 1.85
C SER A 121 -3.26 14.15 1.90
N THR A 122 -3.21 13.19 0.98
CA THR A 122 -4.04 11.98 0.99
C THR A 122 -3.45 10.91 1.92
N GLY A 123 -2.15 11.03 2.24
CA GLY A 123 -1.37 10.30 3.23
C GLY A 123 -2.29 9.48 4.10
N ILE A 124 -2.43 8.19 3.73
CA ILE A 124 -3.37 7.20 4.27
C ILE A 124 -3.99 7.73 5.54
N ARG A 125 -5.11 8.45 5.37
CA ARG A 125 -5.77 9.20 6.45
C ARG A 125 -5.81 8.29 7.67
N THR A 126 -5.15 8.68 8.76
CA THR A 126 -5.56 8.26 10.10
C THR A 126 -7.08 8.39 10.12
N LYS A 127 -7.81 7.30 10.31
CA LYS A 127 -9.28 7.29 10.18
C LYS A 127 -9.89 8.49 10.92
N LEU A 128 -10.44 9.44 10.18
CA LEU A 128 -11.11 10.64 10.68
C LEU A 128 -12.64 10.55 10.52
N PHE A 129 -13.18 9.33 10.46
CA PHE A 129 -14.63 9.09 10.51
C PHE A 129 -15.02 8.65 11.92
N SER A 130 -16.10 9.23 12.46
CA SER A 130 -16.69 8.77 13.71
C SER A 130 -17.24 7.36 13.53
N THR A 131 -16.72 6.40 14.28
CA THR A 131 -17.31 5.07 14.44
C THR A 131 -18.44 5.12 15.49
N TRP A 132 -19.36 4.14 15.46
CA TRP A 132 -20.40 3.98 16.48
C TRP A 132 -19.83 3.95 17.91
N TYR A 133 -18.66 3.35 18.09
CA TYR A 133 -17.94 3.32 19.36
C TYR A 133 -17.57 4.73 19.83
N SER A 134 -16.98 5.57 18.97
CA SER A 134 -16.60 6.95 19.32
C SER A 134 -17.78 7.85 19.69
N LEU A 135 -18.95 7.64 19.07
CA LEU A 135 -20.20 8.33 19.46
C LEU A 135 -20.64 7.92 20.87
N ARG A 136 -20.57 6.62 21.19
CA ARG A 136 -21.01 6.09 22.48
C ARG A 136 -20.13 6.59 23.65
N ILE A 137 -18.82 6.73 23.44
CA ILE A 137 -17.88 7.17 24.49
C ILE A 137 -17.61 8.68 24.49
N LYS A 138 -18.35 9.47 23.70
CA LYS A 138 -18.16 10.94 23.57
C LYS A 138 -16.71 11.37 23.31
N LYS A 139 -15.95 10.55 22.57
CA LYS A 139 -14.53 10.84 22.27
C LYS A 139 -14.46 12.00 21.27
N LYS A 140 -13.83 13.12 21.65
CA LYS A 140 -13.58 14.25 20.74
C LYS A 140 -12.55 13.83 19.69
N ILE A 141 -12.94 13.89 18.41
CA ILE A 141 -12.06 13.69 17.26
C ILE A 141 -11.98 15.03 16.52
N LEU A 142 -10.77 15.46 16.15
CA LEU A 142 -10.55 16.67 15.34
C LEU A 142 -11.10 16.43 13.94
N LYS A 143 -12.31 16.92 13.64
CA LYS A 143 -12.92 16.83 12.32
C LYS A 143 -12.26 17.78 11.33
N ARG A 144 -12.29 17.41 10.04
CA ARG A 144 -12.19 18.37 8.93
C ARG A 144 -13.61 18.84 8.61
N ASP A 145 -14.12 19.81 9.37
CA ASP A 145 -15.47 20.40 9.21
C ASP A 145 -15.54 21.41 8.05
N HIS A 146 -14.77 21.25 6.97
CA HIS A 146 -14.94 22.10 5.78
C HIS A 146 -16.09 21.67 4.86
N MET A 147 -16.93 20.73 5.30
CA MET A 147 -18.25 20.50 4.72
C MET A 147 -19.34 20.91 5.71
N THR A 148 -19.26 22.13 6.24
CA THR A 148 -20.42 22.80 6.82
C THR A 148 -21.00 23.81 5.84
N SER A 149 -22.27 23.57 5.53
CA SER A 149 -23.32 24.46 5.01
C SER A 149 -23.23 25.00 3.57
N SER A 150 -24.08 24.45 2.70
CA SER A 150 -24.95 25.30 1.88
C SER A 150 -26.35 25.23 2.49
N PRO A 151 -26.90 26.33 3.03
CA PRO A 151 -28.31 26.44 3.36
C PRO A 151 -29.09 26.78 2.08
N HIS A 152 -30.05 25.93 1.74
CA HIS A 152 -31.27 26.32 1.05
C HIS A 152 -32.43 25.75 1.85
#